data_AF-A0A0Q5UNE4-F1
#
_entry.id   AF-A0A0Q5UNE4-F1
#
_cell.length_a   1.000
_cell.length_b   1.000
_cell.length_c   1.000
_cell.angle_alpha   90.00
_cell.angle_beta   90.00
_cell.angle_gamma   90.00
#
_symmetry.space_group_name_H-M   'P 1'
#
loop_
_entity.id
_entity.type
_entity.pdbx_description
1 polymer ?
#
loop_
_entity_poly.entity_id
_entity_poly.type
_entity_poly.pdbx_seq_one_letter_code
_entity_poly.pdbx_strand_id
1 'polypeptide(L)'
;MNNLSTLEQSSQSYSLNKIAAGATGDTSYDPATGDVVISFGNTANFVHETTHAGQFESGDIAFDSTTPGVTYANDTGDEIAAYKAQYAYDPSSVSGLNSTSTANSFSGITVNWLQNLSDSSGNKIYAPGGAANTAVYPLNTNSGRADILKGYPNNSSLQSLPSNFTYKSITTLKFRK
;
A
#
# COMPACT_ATOMS: atom_id res chain seq x y z
N MET A 1 -8.73 -13.30 6.02
CA MET A 1 -8.52 -12.66 4.70
C MET A 1 -8.64 -13.74 3.65
N ASN A 2 -9.39 -13.50 2.59
CA ASN A 2 -9.48 -14.40 1.44
C ASN A 2 -9.25 -13.58 0.15
N ASN A 3 -8.16 -12.79 0.13
CA ASN A 3 -7.88 -11.81 -0.92
C ASN A 3 -7.89 -12.49 -2.30
N LEU A 4 -7.20 -13.62 -2.45
CA LEU A 4 -7.17 -14.37 -3.70
C LEU A 4 -8.56 -14.78 -4.19
N SER A 5 -9.44 -15.26 -3.30
CA SER A 5 -10.81 -15.59 -3.69
C SER A 5 -11.62 -14.36 -4.11
N THR A 6 -11.38 -13.19 -3.50
CA THR A 6 -12.01 -11.93 -3.92
C THR A 6 -11.55 -11.55 -5.33
N LEU A 7 -10.24 -11.64 -5.58
CA LEU A 7 -9.63 -11.31 -6.86
C LEU A 7 -10.11 -12.26 -7.97
N GLU A 8 -10.16 -13.57 -7.70
CA GLU A 8 -10.65 -14.60 -8.65
C GLU A 8 -12.10 -14.41 -9.06
N GLN A 9 -12.93 -13.83 -8.18
CA GLN A 9 -14.34 -13.55 -8.44
C GLN A 9 -14.57 -12.15 -9.01
N SER A 10 -13.53 -11.33 -9.10
CA SER A 10 -13.66 -9.95 -9.51
C SER A 10 -13.86 -9.82 -11.02
N SER A 11 -14.63 -8.80 -11.40
CA SER A 11 -14.70 -8.32 -12.78
C SER A 11 -13.49 -7.47 -13.19
N GLN A 12 -12.63 -7.08 -12.23
CA GLN A 12 -11.38 -6.39 -12.51
C GLN A 12 -10.35 -7.40 -13.01
N SER A 13 -9.65 -7.05 -14.08
CA SER A 13 -8.53 -7.86 -14.58
C SER A 13 -7.28 -7.64 -13.73
N TYR A 14 -6.59 -8.72 -13.42
CA TYR A 14 -5.36 -8.74 -12.65
C TYR A 14 -4.27 -9.42 -13.47
N SER A 15 -3.08 -8.81 -13.49
CA SER A 15 -1.91 -9.40 -14.14
C SER A 15 -0.80 -9.63 -13.13
N LEU A 16 -0.02 -10.69 -13.37
CA LEU A 16 1.09 -11.09 -12.51
C LEU A 16 2.40 -10.72 -13.21
N ASN A 17 3.23 -9.92 -12.54
CA ASN A 17 4.53 -9.50 -13.05
C ASN A 17 5.65 -9.97 -12.11
N LYS A 18 6.35 -11.05 -12.49
CA LYS A 18 7.48 -11.53 -11.68
C LYS A 18 8.71 -10.66 -11.93
N ILE A 19 9.18 -10.00 -10.87
CA ILE A 19 10.40 -9.17 -10.90
C ILE A 19 11.58 -9.92 -10.30
N ALA A 20 12.77 -9.29 -10.33
CA ALA A 20 13.98 -9.89 -9.78
C ALA A 20 13.83 -10.18 -8.27
N ALA A 21 14.45 -11.27 -7.81
CA ALA A 21 14.46 -11.60 -6.40
C ALA A 21 15.14 -10.48 -5.59
N GLY A 22 14.48 -10.02 -4.52
CA GLY A 22 14.96 -8.91 -3.69
C GLY A 22 14.62 -7.52 -4.21
N ALA A 23 14.00 -7.40 -5.40
CA ALA A 23 13.39 -6.14 -5.81
C ALA A 23 12.11 -5.87 -4.99
N THR A 24 11.81 -4.59 -4.77
CA THR A 24 10.59 -4.15 -4.07
C THR A 24 9.38 -4.48 -4.92
N GLY A 25 8.39 -5.14 -4.31
CA GLY A 25 7.10 -5.39 -4.95
C GLY A 25 6.30 -4.10 -5.14
N ASP A 26 5.30 -4.17 -6.00
CA ASP A 26 4.37 -3.09 -6.25
C ASP A 26 3.02 -3.65 -6.69
N THR A 27 1.94 -2.96 -6.29
CA THR A 27 0.61 -3.21 -6.81
C THR A 27 0.07 -1.92 -7.38
N SER A 28 -0.17 -1.89 -8.69
CA SER A 28 -0.54 -0.65 -9.38
C SER A 28 -1.47 -0.89 -10.55
N TYR A 29 -1.95 0.18 -11.18
CA TYR A 29 -2.83 0.12 -12.34
C TYR A 29 -2.04 0.38 -13.63
N ASP A 30 -2.20 -0.48 -14.62
CA ASP A 30 -1.69 -0.27 -15.98
C ASP A 30 -2.79 0.36 -16.85
N PRO A 31 -2.67 1.64 -17.25
CA PRO A 31 -3.68 2.29 -18.08
C PRO A 31 -3.73 1.79 -19.52
N ALA A 32 -2.69 1.11 -20.01
CA ALA A 32 -2.68 0.57 -21.37
C ALA A 32 -3.55 -0.69 -21.48
N THR A 33 -3.53 -1.55 -20.47
CA THR A 33 -4.29 -2.81 -20.45
C THR A 33 -5.59 -2.69 -19.65
N GLY A 34 -5.63 -1.79 -18.67
CA GLY A 34 -6.69 -1.69 -17.68
C GLY A 34 -6.55 -2.69 -16.52
N ASP A 35 -5.41 -3.37 -16.41
CA ASP A 35 -5.13 -4.35 -15.37
C ASP A 35 -4.69 -3.69 -14.06
N VAL A 36 -4.99 -4.35 -12.94
CA VAL A 36 -4.23 -4.16 -11.70
C VAL A 36 -3.06 -5.15 -11.74
N VAL A 37 -1.84 -4.61 -11.82
CA VAL A 37 -0.60 -5.37 -11.94
C VAL A 37 -0.04 -5.66 -10.55
N ILE A 38 0.16 -6.94 -10.24
CA ILE A 38 0.79 -7.41 -9.01
C ILE A 38 2.23 -7.78 -9.35
N SER A 39 3.18 -6.91 -8.99
CA SER A 39 4.61 -7.08 -9.25
C SER A 39 5.33 -7.67 -8.03
N PHE A 40 5.93 -8.85 -8.15
CA PHE A 40 6.49 -9.56 -6.99
C PHE A 40 7.82 -10.28 -7.26
N GLY A 41 8.72 -10.23 -6.28
CA GLY A 41 10.04 -10.87 -6.37
C GLY A 41 10.08 -12.31 -5.85
N ASN A 42 9.21 -12.66 -4.92
CA ASN A 42 9.07 -14.00 -4.34
C ASN A 42 7.63 -14.22 -3.83
N THR A 43 7.31 -15.43 -3.37
CA THR A 43 5.93 -15.76 -2.96
C THR A 43 5.48 -15.01 -1.71
N ALA A 44 6.38 -14.72 -0.75
CA ALA A 44 6.02 -13.95 0.44
C ALA A 44 5.64 -12.51 0.07
N ASN A 45 6.43 -11.88 -0.80
CA ASN A 45 6.11 -10.58 -1.38
C ASN A 45 4.85 -10.64 -2.27
N PHE A 46 4.61 -11.71 -3.01
CA PHE A 46 3.33 -11.87 -3.73
C PHE A 46 2.11 -11.84 -2.79
N VAL A 47 2.19 -12.48 -1.62
CA VAL A 47 1.11 -12.42 -0.60
C VAL A 47 0.93 -11.00 -0.06
N HIS A 48 2.02 -10.26 0.11
CA HIS A 48 2.00 -8.84 0.45
C HIS A 48 1.23 -8.04 -0.60
N GLU A 49 1.68 -8.09 -1.86
CA GLU A 49 1.08 -7.32 -2.96
C GLU A 49 -0.37 -7.70 -3.24
N THR A 50 -0.72 -8.99 -3.11
CA THR A 50 -2.10 -9.44 -3.23
C THR A 50 -3.01 -8.84 -2.14
N THR A 51 -2.44 -8.45 -1.00
CA THR A 51 -3.19 -7.72 0.04
C THR A 51 -3.56 -6.32 -0.41
N HIS A 52 -2.65 -5.61 -1.09
CA HIS A 52 -2.97 -4.31 -1.71
C HIS A 52 -4.00 -4.46 -2.83
N ALA A 53 -3.92 -5.51 -3.66
CA ALA A 53 -4.97 -5.79 -4.63
C ALA A 53 -6.33 -6.04 -3.96
N GLY A 54 -6.35 -6.73 -2.81
CA GLY A 54 -7.57 -6.90 -2.00
C GLY A 54 -8.09 -5.58 -1.42
N GLN A 55 -7.19 -4.69 -0.97
CA GLN A 55 -7.53 -3.35 -0.48
C GLN A 55 -8.09 -2.45 -1.58
N PHE A 56 -7.64 -2.64 -2.82
CA PHE A 56 -8.25 -1.98 -3.96
C PHE A 56 -9.71 -2.46 -4.15
N GLU A 57 -9.96 -3.77 -4.07
CA GLU A 57 -11.30 -4.35 -4.18
C GLU A 57 -12.28 -3.86 -3.09
N SER A 58 -11.80 -3.67 -1.86
CA SER A 58 -12.62 -3.13 -0.75
C SER A 58 -12.80 -1.61 -0.81
N GLY A 59 -12.03 -0.90 -1.66
CA GLY A 59 -12.02 0.56 -1.71
C GLY A 59 -11.24 1.20 -0.56
N ASP A 60 -10.34 0.46 0.07
CA ASP A 60 -9.38 1.00 1.04
C ASP A 60 -8.33 1.84 0.31
N ILE A 61 -7.80 1.35 -0.82
CA ILE A 61 -6.86 2.10 -1.67
C ILE A 61 -7.42 2.38 -3.07
N ALA A 62 -6.78 3.33 -3.76
CA ALA A 62 -6.99 3.59 -5.18
C ALA A 62 -5.65 3.74 -5.90
N PHE A 63 -5.64 3.53 -7.21
CA PHE A 63 -4.44 3.71 -8.03
C PHE A 63 -4.59 4.92 -8.94
N ASP A 64 -3.48 5.58 -9.26
CA ASP A 64 -3.48 6.57 -10.33
C ASP A 64 -3.59 5.88 -11.70
N SER A 65 -4.52 6.34 -12.53
CA SER A 65 -4.80 5.81 -13.85
C SER A 65 -3.97 6.45 -14.96
N THR A 66 -2.99 7.28 -14.61
CA THR A 66 -2.12 7.99 -15.56
C THR A 66 -0.64 7.75 -15.29
N THR A 67 -0.28 7.48 -14.03
CA THR A 67 1.08 7.23 -13.57
C THR A 67 1.15 5.89 -12.82
N PRO A 68 1.72 4.84 -13.44
CA PRO A 68 1.94 3.57 -12.76
C PRO A 68 2.76 3.71 -11.47
N GLY A 69 2.51 2.83 -10.50
CA GLY A 69 3.19 2.82 -9.20
C GLY A 69 2.75 3.91 -8.21
N VAL A 70 1.70 4.68 -8.52
CA VAL A 70 1.17 5.69 -7.59
C VAL A 70 -0.13 5.20 -6.95
N THR A 71 -0.09 5.02 -5.63
CA THR A 71 -1.21 4.58 -4.81
C THR A 71 -1.72 5.73 -3.93
N TYR A 72 -3.03 5.83 -3.82
CA TYR A 72 -3.75 6.82 -3.03
C TYR A 72 -4.53 6.14 -1.90
N ALA A 73 -4.76 6.91 -0.84
CA ALA A 73 -5.41 6.46 0.39
C ALA A 73 -4.67 5.35 1.17
N ASN A 74 -3.48 4.94 0.72
CA ASN A 74 -2.64 3.98 1.46
C ASN A 74 -2.15 4.58 2.78
N ASP A 75 -2.42 3.89 3.88
CA ASP A 75 -2.00 4.29 5.22
C ASP A 75 -1.18 3.20 5.93
N THR A 76 -0.58 3.55 7.07
CA THR A 76 0.26 2.60 7.83
C THR A 76 -0.47 1.32 8.25
N GLY A 77 -1.79 1.37 8.45
CA GLY A 77 -2.63 0.23 8.74
C GLY A 77 -2.73 -0.74 7.58
N ASP A 78 -2.78 -0.23 6.35
CA ASP A 78 -2.79 -1.04 5.14
C ASP A 78 -1.51 -1.84 4.95
N GLU A 79 -0.36 -1.16 5.10
CA GLU A 79 0.96 -1.81 5.05
C GLU A 79 1.13 -2.83 6.18
N ILE A 80 0.67 -2.52 7.40
CA ILE A 80 0.70 -3.47 8.52
C ILE A 80 -0.12 -4.72 8.19
N ALA A 81 -1.28 -4.56 7.53
CA ALA A 81 -2.08 -5.70 7.10
C ALA A 81 -1.34 -6.55 6.06
N ALA A 82 -0.70 -5.91 5.07
CA ALA A 82 0.09 -6.59 4.05
C ALA A 82 1.31 -7.32 4.64
N TYR A 83 2.08 -6.69 5.53
CA TYR A 83 3.19 -7.35 6.24
C TYR A 83 2.72 -8.48 7.17
N LYS A 84 1.55 -8.35 7.79
CA LYS A 84 0.95 -9.46 8.58
C LYS A 84 0.58 -10.64 7.69
N ALA A 85 0.04 -10.39 6.50
CA ALA A 85 -0.24 -11.46 5.53
C ALA A 85 1.06 -12.13 5.06
N GLN A 86 2.09 -11.34 4.73
CA GLN A 86 3.41 -11.84 4.39
C GLN A 86 4.04 -12.68 5.51
N TYR A 87 3.98 -12.21 6.76
CA TYR A 87 4.46 -12.94 7.93
C TYR A 87 3.69 -14.24 8.15
N ALA A 88 2.37 -14.26 7.93
CA ALA A 88 1.56 -15.47 8.04
C ALA A 88 2.00 -16.57 7.07
N TYR A 89 2.49 -16.18 5.89
CA TYR A 89 3.00 -17.10 4.87
C TYR A 89 4.45 -17.53 5.15
N ASP A 90 5.35 -16.56 5.36
CA ASP A 90 6.76 -16.81 5.66
C ASP A 90 7.26 -15.79 6.71
N PRO A 91 7.28 -16.18 8.00
CA PRO A 91 7.76 -15.32 9.08
C PRO A 91 9.17 -14.78 8.85
N SER A 92 10.06 -15.59 8.27
CA SER A 92 11.47 -15.21 8.07
C SER A 92 11.65 -14.07 7.07
N SER A 93 10.73 -13.96 6.10
CA SER A 93 10.69 -12.88 5.12
C SER A 93 10.42 -11.50 5.72
N VAL A 94 9.83 -11.44 6.92
CA VAL A 94 9.51 -10.20 7.64
C VAL A 94 10.48 -9.98 8.80
N SER A 95 10.77 -11.04 9.56
CA SER A 95 11.72 -10.98 10.68
C SER A 95 13.16 -10.66 10.24
N GLY A 96 13.52 -10.93 8.98
CA GLY A 96 14.82 -10.56 8.41
C GLY A 96 14.91 -9.12 7.91
N LEU A 97 13.83 -8.34 7.92
CA LEU A 97 13.83 -6.97 7.42
C LEU A 97 14.55 -6.01 8.36
N ASN A 98 15.26 -5.04 7.77
CA ASN A 98 16.03 -4.06 8.52
C ASN A 98 15.10 -2.99 9.14
N SER A 99 14.86 -3.09 10.44
CA SER A 99 14.18 -2.07 11.24
C SER A 99 14.91 -1.88 12.57
N THR A 100 14.54 -0.87 13.37
CA THR A 100 15.11 -0.66 14.72
C THR A 100 14.71 -1.75 15.70
N SER A 101 13.75 -2.60 15.35
CA SER A 101 13.34 -3.78 16.10
C SER A 101 12.97 -4.93 15.16
N THR A 102 13.06 -6.16 15.64
CA THR A 102 12.70 -7.35 14.87
C THR A 102 11.23 -7.70 15.07
N ALA A 103 10.46 -7.81 13.98
CA ALA A 103 9.08 -8.29 14.02
C ALA A 103 9.02 -9.83 14.00
N ASN A 104 8.98 -10.43 15.19
CA ASN A 104 8.94 -11.89 15.38
C ASN A 104 7.54 -12.42 15.76
N SER A 105 6.50 -11.62 15.61
CA SER A 105 5.10 -12.00 15.87
C SER A 105 4.14 -11.01 15.20
N PHE A 106 2.87 -11.39 15.04
CA PHE A 106 1.82 -10.47 14.58
C PHE A 106 1.73 -9.18 15.40
N SER A 107 1.89 -9.26 16.72
CA SER A 107 1.90 -8.09 17.60
C SER A 107 3.18 -7.25 17.49
N GLY A 108 4.26 -7.82 16.96
CA GLY A 108 5.52 -7.10 16.68
C GLY A 108 5.46 -6.25 15.41
N ILE A 109 4.53 -6.55 14.50
CA ILE A 109 4.28 -5.78 13.26
C ILE A 109 3.40 -4.57 13.64
N THR A 110 4.06 -3.50 14.07
CA THR A 110 3.44 -2.26 14.58
C THR A 110 3.79 -1.07 13.68
N VAL A 111 3.09 0.06 13.86
CA VAL A 111 3.43 1.33 13.19
C VAL A 111 4.88 1.73 13.49
N ASN A 112 5.32 1.58 14.74
CA ASN A 112 6.71 1.91 15.11
C ASN A 112 7.72 1.03 14.38
N TRP A 113 7.45 -0.27 14.24
CA TRP A 113 8.29 -1.17 13.45
C TRP A 113 8.30 -0.76 11.96
N LEU A 114 7.12 -0.53 11.38
CA LEU A 114 6.93 -0.17 9.96
C LEU A 114 7.67 1.13 9.62
N GLN A 115 7.44 2.20 10.37
CA GLN A 115 8.07 3.50 10.14
C GLN A 115 9.58 3.49 10.36
N ASN A 116 10.10 2.47 11.04
CA ASN A 116 11.53 2.26 11.23
C ASN A 116 12.14 1.27 10.22
N LEU A 117 11.36 0.68 9.31
CA LEU A 117 11.90 -0.12 8.21
C LEU A 117 12.78 0.74 7.30
N SER A 118 13.97 0.23 7.01
CA SER A 118 14.96 0.88 6.18
C SER A 118 15.20 0.11 4.89
N ASP A 119 15.38 0.84 3.80
CA ASP A 119 15.95 0.29 2.57
C ASP A 119 17.44 -0.07 2.74
N SER A 120 18.07 -0.60 1.70
CA SER A 120 19.50 -0.93 1.69
C SER A 120 20.42 0.28 1.88
N SER A 121 19.92 1.49 1.64
CA SER A 121 20.63 2.77 1.83
C SER A 121 20.42 3.35 3.22
N GLY A 122 19.60 2.71 4.06
CA GLY A 122 19.26 3.16 5.41
C GLY A 122 18.07 4.12 5.49
N ASN A 123 17.46 4.51 4.37
CA ASN A 123 16.34 5.46 4.35
C ASN A 123 15.08 4.81 4.92
N LYS A 124 14.34 5.56 5.75
CA LYS A 124 13.07 5.10 6.32
C LYS A 124 11.96 5.18 5.28
N ILE A 125 11.53 4.03 4.78
CA ILE A 125 10.62 3.92 3.63
C ILE A 125 9.24 4.50 3.97
N TYR A 126 8.73 4.13 5.15
CA TYR A 126 7.36 4.44 5.61
C TYR A 126 7.29 5.52 6.70
N ALA A 127 8.43 6.09 7.09
CA ALA A 127 8.40 7.23 8.01
C ALA A 127 7.65 8.41 7.40
N PRO A 128 7.09 9.34 8.19
CA PRO A 128 6.47 10.55 7.66
C PRO A 128 7.41 11.31 6.70
N GLY A 129 6.99 11.48 5.44
CA GLY A 129 7.80 12.09 4.38
C GLY A 129 8.79 11.14 3.69
N GLY A 130 8.77 9.84 4.02
CA GLY A 130 9.51 8.79 3.34
C GLY A 130 8.96 8.48 1.96
N ALA A 131 9.71 7.66 1.21
CA ALA A 131 9.43 7.39 -0.21
C ALA A 131 8.07 6.74 -0.48
N ALA A 132 7.56 5.92 0.45
CA ALA A 132 6.25 5.28 0.29
C ALA A 132 5.06 6.23 0.53
N ASN A 133 5.30 7.41 1.12
CA ASN A 133 4.28 8.43 1.37
C ASN A 133 2.98 7.89 1.99
N THR A 134 3.10 6.97 2.95
CA THR A 134 1.97 6.37 3.66
C THR A 134 1.40 7.32 4.70
N ALA A 135 0.07 7.46 4.74
CA ALA A 135 -0.60 8.26 5.75
C ALA A 135 -0.45 7.67 7.16
N VAL A 136 -0.33 8.52 8.18
CA VAL A 136 -0.24 8.11 9.60
C VAL A 136 -1.60 8.01 10.29
N TYR A 137 -2.66 8.39 9.60
CA TYR A 137 -4.05 8.32 10.05
C TYR A 137 -4.81 7.44 9.07
N PRO A 138 -5.78 6.62 9.53
CA PRO A 138 -6.54 5.77 8.64
C PRO A 138 -7.22 6.55 7.51
N LEU A 139 -7.01 6.13 6.28
CA LEU A 139 -7.63 6.68 5.08
C LEU A 139 -8.35 5.57 4.31
N ASN A 140 -9.29 5.96 3.47
CA ASN A 140 -9.80 5.12 2.40
C ASN A 140 -10.27 5.98 1.24
N THR A 141 -10.81 5.37 0.19
CA THR A 141 -11.28 6.10 -1.02
C THR A 141 -12.42 7.09 -0.76
N ASN A 142 -13.09 7.05 0.40
CA ASN A 142 -14.12 8.02 0.81
C ASN A 142 -13.56 9.15 1.71
N SER A 143 -12.29 9.09 2.10
CA SER A 143 -11.68 10.12 2.96
C SER A 143 -11.76 11.50 2.33
N GLY A 144 -12.12 12.47 3.19
CA GLY A 144 -12.21 13.88 2.84
C GLY A 144 -10.99 14.67 3.28
N ARG A 145 -11.00 15.97 2.97
CA ARG A 145 -9.94 16.93 3.36
C ARG A 145 -9.51 16.78 4.82
N ALA A 146 -10.45 16.67 5.75
CA ALA A 146 -10.15 16.61 7.18
C ALA A 146 -9.31 15.38 7.56
N ASP A 147 -9.60 14.23 6.95
CA ASP A 147 -8.88 12.99 7.20
C ASP A 147 -7.49 13.02 6.55
N ILE A 148 -7.41 13.53 5.31
CA ILE A 148 -6.15 13.70 4.59
C ILE A 148 -5.17 14.59 5.38
N LEU A 149 -5.65 15.69 5.96
CA LEU A 149 -4.81 16.56 6.80
C LEU A 149 -4.31 15.87 8.07
N LYS A 150 -5.07 14.93 8.64
CA LYS A 150 -4.61 14.10 9.77
C LYS A 150 -3.61 13.03 9.30
N GLY A 151 -3.80 12.49 8.09
CA GLY A 151 -2.93 11.47 7.50
C GLY A 151 -1.55 12.01 7.12
N TYR A 152 -1.47 13.28 6.74
CA TYR A 152 -0.25 13.93 6.31
C TYR A 152 0.00 15.25 7.07
N PRO A 153 0.19 15.21 8.40
CA PRO A 153 0.19 16.40 9.25
C PRO A 153 1.33 17.38 8.93
N ASN A 154 2.43 16.88 8.33
CA ASN A 154 3.60 17.67 7.99
C ASN A 154 3.58 18.20 6.53
N ASN A 155 2.54 17.88 5.75
CA ASN A 155 2.44 18.33 4.36
C ASN A 155 1.58 19.60 4.27
N SER A 156 2.23 20.75 4.38
CA SER A 156 1.56 22.06 4.36
C SER A 156 0.86 22.36 3.03
N SER A 157 1.28 21.75 1.92
CA SER A 157 0.64 21.95 0.61
C SER A 157 -0.81 21.50 0.60
N LEU A 158 -1.16 20.48 1.40
CA LEU A 158 -2.53 19.95 1.48
C LEU A 158 -3.51 20.90 2.19
N GLN A 159 -3.02 21.92 2.89
CA GLN A 159 -3.89 22.93 3.48
C GLN A 159 -4.68 23.71 2.42
N SER A 160 -4.13 23.80 1.21
CA SER A 160 -4.76 24.46 0.06
C SER A 160 -5.90 23.65 -0.58
N LEU A 161 -6.11 22.39 -0.15
CA LEU A 161 -7.20 21.57 -0.69
C LEU A 161 -8.57 22.22 -0.42
N PRO A 162 -9.49 22.23 -1.42
CA PRO A 162 -10.85 22.73 -1.26
C PRO A 162 -11.57 22.07 -0.07
N SER A 163 -12.44 22.81 0.60
CA SER A 163 -13.16 22.30 1.79
C SER A 163 -14.01 21.04 1.49
N ASN A 164 -14.47 20.89 0.25
CA ASN A 164 -15.23 19.74 -0.24
C ASN A 164 -14.36 18.66 -0.91
N PHE A 165 -13.03 18.72 -0.75
CA PHE A 165 -12.12 17.76 -1.36
C PHE A 165 -12.34 16.35 -0.79
N THR A 166 -12.34 15.37 -1.69
CA THR A 166 -12.33 13.93 -1.41
C THR A 166 -11.43 13.23 -2.44
N TYR A 167 -10.94 12.02 -2.17
CA TYR A 167 -10.21 11.28 -3.21
C TYR A 167 -11.05 11.09 -4.48
N LYS A 168 -12.36 10.89 -4.36
CA LYS A 168 -13.30 10.78 -5.49
C LYS A 168 -13.39 12.05 -6.36
N SER A 169 -12.91 13.19 -5.88
CA SER A 169 -12.82 14.41 -6.70
C SER A 169 -11.63 14.42 -7.65
N ILE A 170 -10.67 13.50 -7.49
CA ILE A 170 -9.52 13.35 -8.37
C ILE A 170 -9.91 12.46 -9.55
N THR A 171 -9.94 13.03 -10.75
CA THR A 171 -10.43 12.35 -11.96
C THR A 171 -9.46 11.31 -12.54
N THR A 172 -8.19 11.37 -12.14
CA THR A 172 -7.17 10.39 -12.54
C THR A 172 -7.14 9.16 -11.66
N LEU A 173 -7.96 9.08 -10.60
CA LEU A 173 -7.94 7.90 -9.75
C LEU A 173 -8.83 6.79 -10.31
N LYS A 174 -8.23 5.62 -10.40
CA LYS A 174 -8.91 4.36 -10.58
C LYS A 174 -9.38 3.86 -9.22
N PHE A 175 -10.70 3.82 -9.06
CA PHE A 175 -11.38 3.14 -7.96
C PHE A 175 -11.88 1.77 -8.41
N ARG A 176 -12.12 0.88 -7.45
CA ARG A 176 -12.97 -0.28 -7.72
C ARG A 176 -14.38 0.21 -8.04
N LYS A 177 -14.93 -0.29 -9.15
CA LYS A 177 -16.30 -0.02 -9.61
C LYS A 177 -17.33 -0.81 -8.82
#